data_AF-A0A067D9U4-F1
#
_entry.id   AF-A0A067D9U4-F1
#
_cell.length_a   1.000
_cell.length_b   1.000
_cell.length_c   1.000
_cell.angle_alpha   90.00
_cell.angle_beta   90.00
_cell.angle_gamma   90.00
#
_symmetry.space_group_name_H-M   'P 1'
#
loop_
_entity.id
_entity.type
_entity.pdbx_description
1 polymer ?
#
loop_
_entity_poly.entity_id
_entity_poly.type
_entity_poly.pdbx_seq_one_letter_code
_entity_poly.pdbx_strand_id
1 'polypeptide(L)'
;MMEPQRRRHSVDMEQDREDMEIEMAELGLSGAPNQHSTGVRVDMELRRRLERDLVLKHDSTTLKYKEAWFFIETSWMEMWMNFVLHDGPLPGPISNQSFYSTSNDFRKDLQVTKHYRCVNPRVYAIYAELYGTGGAVPIARYTLDLYATPILRDDVIEILKLPELSARVAVSEMREKYEEWPEDEPESESWWYRCCCRCDRLPTVLGRLFGGPTYAVVSTDDKKKKKSKKGKKKGKKRNKDDDTDSDSSDTETEETGLLAARDDD
;
A
#
# COMPACT_ATOMS: atom_id res chain seq x y z
N MET A 1 -34.60 45.57 -17.22
CA MET A 1 -34.00 44.25 -17.55
C MET A 1 -32.56 44.26 -17.08
N MET A 2 -32.11 43.30 -16.26
CA MET A 2 -30.73 42.79 -16.21
C MET A 2 -30.56 41.76 -15.07
N GLU A 3 -30.77 40.50 -15.42
CA GLU A 3 -30.00 39.32 -14.96
C GLU A 3 -30.04 38.36 -16.16
N PRO A 4 -28.92 37.72 -16.56
CA PRO A 4 -28.42 36.57 -15.81
C PRO A 4 -26.89 36.39 -15.85
N GLN A 5 -26.21 36.49 -14.69
CA GLN A 5 -24.75 36.20 -14.60
C GLN A 5 -24.39 35.11 -13.58
N ARG A 6 -25.21 34.87 -12.54
CA ARG A 6 -24.94 33.82 -11.53
C ARG A 6 -24.98 32.38 -12.07
N ARG A 7 -25.66 32.11 -13.20
CA ARG A 7 -25.92 30.75 -13.71
C ARG A 7 -24.93 30.23 -14.77
N ARG A 8 -23.83 30.96 -15.01
CA ARG A 8 -22.67 30.45 -15.79
C ARG A 8 -21.57 29.97 -14.85
N HIS A 9 -21.10 30.88 -13.98
CA HIS A 9 -20.02 30.64 -13.03
C HIS A 9 -20.23 29.42 -12.09
N SER A 10 -21.47 28.99 -11.84
CA SER A 10 -21.76 27.74 -11.14
C SER A 10 -21.44 26.50 -11.97
N VAL A 11 -21.81 26.50 -13.25
CA VAL A 11 -21.55 25.42 -14.20
C VAL A 11 -20.06 25.34 -14.50
N ASP A 12 -19.39 26.48 -14.66
CA ASP A 12 -17.95 26.55 -14.90
C ASP A 12 -17.17 25.81 -13.78
N MET A 13 -17.48 26.02 -12.49
CA MET A 13 -16.78 25.32 -11.39
C MET A 13 -17.25 23.88 -11.11
N GLU A 14 -18.45 23.48 -11.56
CA GLU A 14 -18.87 22.08 -11.52
C GLU A 14 -18.15 21.30 -12.64
N GLN A 15 -18.02 21.91 -13.82
CA GLN A 15 -17.35 21.32 -14.98
C GLN A 15 -15.82 21.31 -14.83
N ASP A 16 -15.19 22.37 -14.31
CA ASP A 16 -13.76 22.39 -13.93
C ASP A 16 -13.42 21.25 -12.96
N ARG A 17 -14.38 20.85 -12.10
CA ARG A 17 -14.21 19.73 -11.18
C ARG A 17 -14.38 18.38 -11.88
N GLU A 18 -15.40 18.23 -12.73
CA GLU A 18 -15.61 16.99 -13.50
C GLU A 18 -14.43 16.72 -14.44
N ASP A 19 -13.92 17.74 -15.14
CA ASP A 19 -12.75 17.64 -16.01
C ASP A 19 -11.47 17.29 -15.21
N MET A 20 -11.30 17.81 -13.98
CA MET A 20 -10.18 17.44 -13.09
C MET A 20 -10.33 16.02 -12.49
N GLU A 21 -11.56 15.57 -12.25
CA GLU A 21 -11.86 14.19 -11.80
C GLU A 21 -11.60 13.18 -12.93
N ILE A 22 -11.83 13.58 -14.20
CA ILE A 22 -11.43 12.85 -15.42
C ILE A 22 -9.90 12.88 -15.62
N GLU A 23 -9.22 14.01 -15.47
CA GLU A 23 -7.76 14.10 -15.59
C GLU A 23 -7.05 13.21 -14.55
N MET A 24 -7.53 13.20 -13.30
CA MET A 24 -7.03 12.26 -12.28
C MET A 24 -7.34 10.80 -12.60
N ALA A 25 -8.38 10.49 -13.38
CA ALA A 25 -8.65 9.14 -13.86
C ALA A 25 -7.71 8.73 -15.01
N GLU A 26 -7.46 9.60 -15.98
CA GLU A 26 -6.51 9.34 -17.08
C GLU A 26 -5.06 9.23 -16.59
N LEU A 27 -4.70 9.97 -15.53
CA LEU A 27 -3.41 9.82 -14.83
C LEU A 27 -3.33 8.58 -13.92
N GLY A 28 -4.37 7.74 -13.85
CA GLY A 28 -4.42 6.53 -13.03
C GLY A 28 -4.55 6.77 -11.52
N LEU A 29 -4.71 8.03 -11.09
CA LEU A 29 -4.77 8.44 -9.69
C LEU A 29 -6.15 8.21 -9.04
N SER A 30 -7.20 8.05 -9.84
CA SER A 30 -8.56 7.73 -9.36
C SER A 30 -8.88 6.22 -9.35
N GLY A 31 -7.87 5.35 -9.53
CA GLY A 31 -8.06 3.90 -9.57
C GLY A 31 -8.80 3.39 -8.34
N ALA A 32 -10.03 2.90 -8.51
CA ALA A 32 -10.86 2.53 -7.38
C ALA A 32 -10.17 1.40 -6.58
N PRO A 33 -10.11 1.50 -5.24
CA PRO A 33 -9.45 0.50 -4.42
C PRO A 33 -10.05 -0.89 -4.67
N ASN A 34 -9.19 -1.91 -4.65
CA ASN A 34 -9.46 -3.28 -5.11
C ASN A 34 -9.71 -3.48 -6.62
N GLN A 35 -9.56 -2.44 -7.47
CA GLN A 35 -9.36 -2.64 -8.91
C GLN A 35 -7.87 -2.83 -9.23
N HIS A 36 -7.60 -3.73 -10.18
CA HIS A 36 -6.32 -3.92 -10.85
C HIS A 36 -6.50 -3.48 -12.32
N SER A 37 -5.45 -2.95 -12.93
CA SER A 37 -5.47 -2.53 -14.34
C SER A 37 -5.74 -3.72 -15.27
N THR A 38 -6.48 -3.49 -16.35
CA THR A 38 -6.88 -4.53 -17.30
C THR A 38 -5.67 -5.13 -18.00
N GLY A 39 -5.30 -6.36 -17.63
CA GLY A 39 -4.16 -7.10 -18.17
C GLY A 39 -3.12 -7.50 -17.13
N VAL A 40 -3.11 -6.87 -15.94
CA VAL A 40 -2.24 -7.27 -14.82
C VAL A 40 -2.62 -8.67 -14.33
N ARG A 41 -1.61 -9.51 -14.11
CA ARG A 41 -1.74 -10.85 -13.52
C ARG A 41 -1.51 -10.73 -12.01
N VAL A 42 -2.39 -11.31 -11.22
CA VAL A 42 -2.42 -11.15 -9.76
C VAL A 42 -2.24 -12.50 -9.10
N ASP A 43 -1.14 -12.69 -8.37
CA ASP A 43 -1.01 -13.83 -7.45
C ASP A 43 -1.88 -13.57 -6.21
N MET A 44 -3.08 -14.14 -6.22
CA MET A 44 -4.06 -14.00 -5.14
C MET A 44 -3.58 -14.59 -3.81
N GLU A 45 -2.72 -15.63 -3.83
CA GLU A 45 -2.22 -16.26 -2.60
C GLU A 45 -1.08 -15.43 -2.00
N LEU A 46 -0.17 -14.92 -2.84
CA LEU A 46 0.82 -13.93 -2.41
C LEU A 46 0.14 -12.66 -1.90
N ARG A 47 -0.91 -12.17 -2.57
CA ARG A 47 -1.71 -11.01 -2.13
C ARG A 47 -2.31 -11.22 -0.74
N ARG A 48 -3.05 -12.30 -0.48
CA ARG A 48 -3.64 -12.62 0.84
C ARG A 48 -2.60 -12.60 1.95
N ARG A 49 -1.46 -13.25 1.69
CA ARG A 49 -0.33 -13.34 2.63
C ARG A 49 0.23 -11.96 2.94
N LEU A 50 0.52 -11.15 1.92
CA LEU A 50 1.07 -9.81 2.08
C LEU A 50 0.08 -8.83 2.73
N GLU A 51 -1.22 -8.92 2.45
CA GLU A 51 -2.25 -8.14 3.14
C GLU A 51 -2.31 -8.47 4.63
N ARG A 52 -2.43 -9.76 4.97
CA ARG A 52 -2.44 -10.25 6.35
C ARG A 52 -1.19 -9.81 7.10
N ASP A 53 -0.02 -10.00 6.51
CA ASP A 53 1.26 -9.71 7.16
C ASP A 53 1.49 -8.19 7.29
N LEU A 54 0.99 -7.36 6.35
CA LEU A 54 0.98 -5.89 6.49
C LEU A 54 0.06 -5.42 7.62
N VAL A 55 -1.15 -5.99 7.72
CA VAL A 55 -2.12 -5.65 8.77
C VAL A 55 -1.57 -6.07 10.13
N LEU A 56 -1.08 -7.31 10.30
CA LEU A 56 -0.50 -7.79 11.56
C LEU A 56 0.74 -7.00 12.00
N LYS A 57 1.56 -6.52 11.05
CA LYS A 57 2.70 -5.63 11.33
C LYS A 57 2.29 -4.26 11.89
N HIS A 58 1.05 -3.83 11.64
CA HIS A 58 0.53 -2.52 12.03
C HIS A 58 -0.59 -2.57 13.06
N ASP A 59 -1.11 -3.75 13.39
CA ASP A 59 -2.06 -3.91 14.49
C ASP A 59 -1.36 -3.67 15.83
N SER A 60 -2.03 -2.90 16.68
CA SER A 60 -1.53 -2.44 17.96
C SER A 60 -2.70 -2.21 18.89
N THR A 61 -2.67 -2.88 20.03
CA THR A 61 -3.63 -2.73 21.12
C THR A 61 -3.45 -1.42 21.89
N THR A 62 -2.38 -0.65 21.60
CA THR A 62 -2.12 0.66 22.19
C THR A 62 -2.21 1.78 21.14
N LEU A 63 -2.88 2.87 21.50
CA LEU A 63 -2.92 4.13 20.76
C LEU A 63 -1.84 5.08 21.27
N LYS A 64 -1.30 5.93 20.39
CA LYS A 64 -0.42 7.05 20.78
C LYS A 64 -1.25 8.24 21.25
N TYR A 65 -0.56 9.24 21.81
CA TYR A 65 -1.18 10.52 22.18
C TYR A 65 -1.89 11.16 20.96
N LYS A 66 -3.15 11.58 21.15
CA LYS A 66 -4.09 12.09 20.13
C LYS A 66 -4.54 11.09 19.03
N GLU A 67 -4.18 9.81 19.08
CA GLU A 67 -4.81 8.81 18.20
C GLU A 67 -6.21 8.41 18.72
N ALA A 68 -7.01 7.79 17.85
CA ALA A 68 -8.38 7.36 18.14
C ALA A 68 -8.66 5.94 17.61
N TRP A 69 -9.67 5.28 18.19
CA TRP A 69 -10.19 4.01 17.71
C TRP A 69 -11.17 4.25 16.55
N PHE A 70 -11.01 3.48 15.48
CA PHE A 70 -11.88 3.48 14.30
C PHE A 70 -12.75 2.22 14.31
N PHE A 71 -14.03 2.38 13.97
CA PHE A 71 -15.05 1.35 14.13
C PHE A 71 -15.40 0.74 12.76
N ILE A 72 -15.27 -0.58 12.68
CA ILE A 72 -15.56 -1.39 11.49
C ILE A 72 -16.56 -2.48 11.88
N GLU A 73 -17.53 -2.75 11.01
CA GLU A 73 -18.51 -3.81 11.18
C GLU A 73 -17.86 -5.19 11.27
N THR A 74 -18.32 -6.04 12.20
CA THR A 74 -17.76 -7.40 12.36
C THR A 74 -17.94 -8.24 11.09
N SER A 75 -19.05 -8.09 10.36
CA SER A 75 -19.31 -8.85 9.12
C SER A 75 -18.25 -8.61 8.04
N TRP A 76 -17.80 -7.36 7.88
CA TRP A 76 -16.75 -6.99 6.93
C TRP A 76 -15.39 -7.54 7.39
N MET A 77 -15.10 -7.46 8.69
CA MET A 77 -13.89 -8.06 9.27
C MET A 77 -13.87 -9.59 9.11
N GLU A 78 -15.01 -10.26 9.25
CA GLU A 78 -15.16 -11.70 9.01
C GLU A 78 -14.97 -12.06 7.53
N MET A 79 -15.51 -11.27 6.60
CA MET A 79 -15.27 -11.43 5.16
C MET A 79 -13.79 -11.23 4.81
N TRP A 80 -13.10 -10.24 5.40
CA TRP A 80 -11.66 -10.04 5.21
C TRP A 80 -10.83 -11.18 5.81
N MET A 81 -11.15 -11.65 7.02
CA MET A 81 -10.49 -12.82 7.61
C MET A 81 -10.67 -14.08 6.76
N ASN A 82 -11.87 -14.29 6.21
CA ASN A 82 -12.16 -15.40 5.30
C ASN A 82 -11.37 -15.28 3.98
N PHE A 83 -11.20 -14.07 3.43
CA PHE A 83 -10.33 -13.81 2.29
C PHE A 83 -8.87 -14.19 2.58
N VAL A 84 -8.28 -13.72 3.69
CA VAL A 84 -6.84 -13.89 3.97
C VAL A 84 -6.45 -15.22 4.66
N LEU A 85 -7.41 -16.02 5.15
CA LEU A 85 -7.14 -17.29 5.84
C LEU A 85 -7.79 -18.53 5.19
N HIS A 86 -8.85 -18.37 4.39
CA HIS A 86 -9.75 -19.47 3.98
C HIS A 86 -10.12 -19.43 2.49
N ASP A 87 -9.23 -18.88 1.65
CA ASP A 87 -9.42 -18.74 0.20
C ASP A 87 -10.68 -17.96 -0.24
N GLY A 88 -11.30 -17.20 0.67
CA GLY A 88 -12.60 -16.55 0.47
C GLY A 88 -12.65 -15.51 -0.66
N PRO A 89 -13.86 -15.02 -1.00
CA PRO A 89 -14.02 -13.89 -1.91
C PRO A 89 -13.49 -12.59 -1.26
N LEU A 90 -13.13 -11.62 -2.10
CA LEU A 90 -12.74 -10.28 -1.65
C LEU A 90 -13.90 -9.62 -0.87
N PRO A 91 -13.68 -9.01 0.31
CA PRO A 91 -14.74 -8.45 1.16
C PRO A 91 -15.45 -7.22 0.56
N GLY A 92 -14.91 -6.62 -0.50
CA GLY A 92 -15.40 -5.35 -1.05
C GLY A 92 -15.14 -4.16 -0.12
N PRO A 93 -15.68 -2.97 -0.42
CA PRO A 93 -15.46 -1.76 0.37
C PRO A 93 -15.97 -1.88 1.81
N ILE A 94 -15.30 -1.18 2.73
CA ILE A 94 -15.68 -1.13 4.15
C ILE A 94 -17.11 -0.59 4.27
N SER A 95 -18.01 -1.43 4.76
CA SER A 95 -19.39 -1.05 5.09
C SER A 95 -19.57 -0.99 6.60
N ASN A 96 -20.24 0.07 7.06
CA ASN A 96 -20.72 0.23 8.44
C ASN A 96 -22.27 0.32 8.47
N GLN A 97 -22.95 -0.18 7.44
CA GLN A 97 -24.39 0.02 7.26
C GLN A 97 -25.23 -0.65 8.35
N SER A 98 -24.82 -1.80 8.92
CA SER A 98 -25.62 -2.48 9.96
C SER A 98 -25.70 -1.72 11.29
N PHE A 99 -24.84 -0.71 11.49
CA PHE A 99 -24.86 0.15 12.67
C PHE A 99 -26.08 1.09 12.66
N TYR A 100 -26.68 1.29 11.49
CA TYR A 100 -27.81 2.17 11.28
C TYR A 100 -29.11 1.36 11.18
N SER A 101 -30.19 1.93 11.72
CA SER A 101 -31.56 1.47 11.50
C SER A 101 -32.03 1.88 10.09
N THR A 102 -33.14 1.33 9.61
CA THR A 102 -33.84 1.81 8.40
C THR A 102 -34.19 3.30 8.48
N SER A 103 -34.30 3.86 9.68
CA SER A 103 -34.49 5.30 9.95
C SER A 103 -33.20 6.15 9.86
N ASN A 104 -32.06 5.55 9.50
CA ASN A 104 -30.72 6.16 9.50
C ASN A 104 -30.18 6.61 10.87
N ASP A 105 -30.86 6.26 11.97
CA ASP A 105 -30.37 6.42 13.35
C ASP A 105 -29.40 5.29 13.73
N PHE A 106 -28.42 5.58 14.59
CA PHE A 106 -27.60 4.53 15.22
C PHE A 106 -28.47 3.57 16.04
N ARG A 107 -28.30 2.27 15.80
CA ARG A 107 -28.83 1.19 16.64
C ARG A 107 -28.30 1.31 18.07
N LYS A 108 -29.09 0.88 19.04
CA LYS A 108 -28.84 1.04 20.49
C LYS A 108 -28.41 -0.27 21.19
N ASP A 109 -28.27 -1.34 20.42
CA ASP A 109 -27.96 -2.71 20.85
C ASP A 109 -26.59 -3.21 20.33
N LEU A 110 -25.74 -2.31 19.80
CA LEU A 110 -24.44 -2.65 19.25
C LEU A 110 -23.46 -2.99 20.39
N GLN A 111 -22.70 -4.07 20.22
CA GLN A 111 -21.79 -4.60 21.23
C GLN A 111 -20.41 -4.80 20.62
N VAL A 112 -19.36 -4.38 21.34
CA VAL A 112 -17.96 -4.67 21.02
C VAL A 112 -17.79 -6.17 20.77
N THR A 113 -16.91 -6.55 19.85
CA THR A 113 -16.59 -7.94 19.48
C THR A 113 -17.69 -8.68 18.71
N LYS A 114 -18.98 -8.46 19.00
CA LYS A 114 -20.10 -9.07 18.27
C LYS A 114 -20.49 -8.27 17.03
N HIS A 115 -20.86 -7.01 17.20
CA HIS A 115 -21.41 -6.18 16.13
C HIS A 115 -20.32 -5.32 15.45
N TYR A 116 -19.30 -4.90 16.20
CA TYR A 116 -18.18 -4.13 15.66
C TYR A 116 -16.83 -4.54 16.25
N ARG A 117 -15.78 -4.21 15.50
CA ARG A 117 -14.38 -4.20 15.94
C ARG A 117 -13.86 -2.77 15.96
N CYS A 118 -12.96 -2.50 16.89
CA CYS A 118 -12.20 -1.26 16.97
C CYS A 118 -10.79 -1.54 16.44
N VAL A 119 -10.30 -0.73 15.52
CA VAL A 119 -8.93 -0.79 14.98
C VAL A 119 -8.23 0.54 15.19
N ASN A 120 -6.89 0.53 15.20
CA ASN A 120 -6.12 1.76 15.27
C ASN A 120 -6.20 2.55 13.93
N PRO A 121 -5.81 3.85 13.90
CA PRO A 121 -5.94 4.67 12.69
C PRO A 121 -5.17 4.12 11.49
N ARG A 122 -4.06 3.43 11.75
CA ARG A 122 -3.18 2.85 10.73
C ARG A 122 -3.81 1.65 10.02
N VAL A 123 -4.37 0.71 10.79
CA VAL A 123 -5.08 -0.45 10.24
C VAL A 123 -6.33 -0.01 9.49
N TYR A 124 -7.07 0.98 10.00
CA TYR A 124 -8.20 1.58 9.27
C TYR A 124 -7.77 2.14 7.89
N ALA A 125 -6.71 2.94 7.86
CA ALA A 125 -6.18 3.51 6.62
C ALA A 125 -5.69 2.44 5.61
N ILE A 126 -5.09 1.35 6.09
CA ILE A 126 -4.67 0.23 5.23
C ILE A 126 -5.89 -0.45 4.60
N TYR A 127 -6.94 -0.74 5.35
CA TYR A 127 -8.18 -1.30 4.79
C TYR A 127 -8.85 -0.33 3.82
N ALA A 128 -8.89 0.97 4.13
CA ALA A 128 -9.49 1.99 3.27
C ALA A 128 -8.75 2.15 1.93
N GLU A 129 -7.41 2.02 1.92
CA GLU A 129 -6.61 2.08 0.70
C GLU A 129 -6.63 0.76 -0.11
N LEU A 130 -6.78 -0.40 0.56
CA LEU A 130 -6.91 -1.70 -0.12
C LEU A 130 -8.30 -1.91 -0.74
N TYR A 131 -9.36 -1.53 -0.03
CA TYR A 131 -10.75 -1.90 -0.35
C TYR A 131 -11.70 -0.71 -0.58
N GLY A 132 -11.34 0.48 -0.10
CA GLY A 132 -12.21 1.65 -0.11
C GLY A 132 -13.22 1.66 1.03
N THR A 133 -13.89 2.80 1.19
CA THR A 133 -14.96 3.00 2.17
C THR A 133 -16.37 2.94 1.55
N GLY A 134 -16.49 2.82 0.22
CA GLY A 134 -17.79 2.84 -0.46
C GLY A 134 -18.62 4.12 -0.21
N GLY A 135 -17.96 5.23 0.17
CA GLY A 135 -18.62 6.47 0.61
C GLY A 135 -19.00 6.51 2.09
N ALA A 136 -18.75 5.45 2.87
CA ALA A 136 -18.96 5.44 4.31
C ALA A 136 -18.01 6.42 5.01
N VAL A 137 -18.57 7.20 5.95
CA VAL A 137 -17.79 8.13 6.78
C VAL A 137 -17.05 7.36 7.87
N PRO A 138 -15.75 7.61 8.11
CA PRO A 138 -15.02 6.98 9.21
C PRO A 138 -15.67 7.31 10.57
N ILE A 139 -15.99 6.28 11.35
CA ILE A 139 -16.55 6.43 12.70
C ILE A 139 -15.39 6.27 13.69
N ALA A 140 -15.07 7.32 14.44
CA ALA A 140 -13.96 7.34 15.40
C ALA A 140 -14.39 7.77 16.81
N ARG A 141 -13.71 7.24 17.84
CA ARG A 141 -13.86 7.58 19.28
C ARG A 141 -12.52 7.46 19.99
N TYR A 142 -12.34 8.17 21.10
CA TYR A 142 -11.15 8.01 21.97
C TYR A 142 -11.21 6.75 22.86
N THR A 143 -12.36 6.07 22.91
CA THR A 143 -12.62 4.85 23.69
C THR A 143 -13.12 3.72 22.79
N LEU A 144 -13.14 2.49 23.29
CA LEU A 144 -13.68 1.31 22.58
C LEU A 144 -15.22 1.26 22.53
N ASP A 145 -15.91 2.21 23.18
CA ASP A 145 -17.37 2.34 23.13
C ASP A 145 -17.83 3.25 21.98
N LEU A 146 -18.66 2.70 21.09
CA LEU A 146 -19.29 3.39 19.97
C LEU A 146 -20.25 4.52 20.41
N TYR A 147 -20.83 4.42 21.60
CA TYR A 147 -21.77 5.40 22.16
C TYR A 147 -21.10 6.54 22.92
N ALA A 148 -19.78 6.48 23.11
CA ALA A 148 -19.00 7.59 23.66
C ALA A 148 -19.04 8.83 22.75
N THR A 149 -18.56 9.97 23.28
CA THR A 149 -18.53 11.26 22.58
C THR A 149 -17.91 11.14 21.18
N PRO A 150 -18.63 11.54 20.11
CA PRO A 150 -18.08 11.51 18.76
C PRO A 150 -16.95 12.53 18.60
N ILE A 151 -15.92 12.15 17.85
CA ILE A 151 -14.84 13.04 17.43
C ILE A 151 -15.35 13.90 16.26
N LEU A 152 -14.93 15.17 16.19
CA LEU A 152 -15.33 16.08 15.11
C LEU A 152 -14.75 15.62 13.76
N ARG A 153 -15.46 15.89 12.66
CA ARG A 153 -15.02 15.48 11.31
C ARG A 153 -13.61 15.96 10.98
N ASP A 154 -13.29 17.19 11.35
CA ASP A 154 -12.01 17.82 11.03
C ASP A 154 -10.85 17.21 11.86
N ASP A 155 -11.11 16.88 13.14
CA ASP A 155 -10.19 16.11 13.98
C ASP A 155 -9.94 14.70 13.41
N VAL A 156 -10.99 14.01 12.92
CA VAL A 156 -10.85 12.68 12.29
C VAL A 156 -9.99 12.76 11.03
N ILE A 157 -10.18 13.80 10.21
CA ILE A 157 -9.34 14.05 9.03
C ILE A 157 -7.89 14.36 9.46
N GLU A 158 -7.66 15.14 10.52
CA GLU A 158 -6.31 15.38 11.03
C GLU A 158 -5.61 14.10 11.53
N ILE A 159 -6.34 13.26 12.28
CA ILE A 159 -5.87 11.97 12.79
C ILE A 159 -5.50 11.01 11.63
N LEU A 160 -6.25 11.03 10.52
CA LEU A 160 -6.03 10.11 9.39
C LEU A 160 -4.93 10.55 8.39
N LYS A 161 -4.62 11.85 8.24
CA LYS A 161 -3.61 12.36 7.27
C LYS A 161 -2.31 11.55 7.21
N LEU A 162 -1.69 11.28 8.36
CA LEU A 162 -0.43 10.53 8.44
C LEU A 162 -0.61 9.01 8.26
N PRO A 163 -1.59 8.36 8.93
CA PRO A 163 -2.00 7.00 8.61
C PRO A 163 -2.23 6.72 7.12
N GLU A 164 -3.03 7.54 6.43
CA GLU A 164 -3.42 7.41 5.01
C GLU A 164 -2.22 7.55 4.08
N LEU A 165 -1.48 8.66 4.15
CA LEU A 165 -0.32 8.90 3.28
C LEU A 165 0.70 7.75 3.33
N SER A 166 0.96 7.24 4.52
CA SER A 166 1.91 6.14 4.70
C SER A 166 1.26 4.75 4.49
N ALA A 167 -0.07 4.64 4.49
CA ALA A 167 -0.77 3.42 4.11
C ALA A 167 -0.74 3.26 2.58
N ARG A 168 -0.98 4.34 1.83
CA ARG A 168 -0.78 4.41 0.37
C ARG A 168 0.60 3.92 -0.06
N VAL A 169 1.66 4.40 0.59
CA VAL A 169 3.03 3.91 0.33
C VAL A 169 3.14 2.41 0.61
N ALA A 170 2.69 1.93 1.77
CA ALA A 170 2.80 0.51 2.14
C ALA A 170 1.93 -0.43 1.30
N VAL A 171 0.80 0.03 0.77
CA VAL A 171 -0.08 -0.72 -0.15
C VAL A 171 0.48 -0.70 -1.57
N SER A 172 1.09 0.41 -2.01
CA SER A 172 1.81 0.47 -3.30
C SER A 172 3.02 -0.47 -3.31
N GLU A 173 3.87 -0.41 -2.26
CA GLU A 173 4.95 -1.37 -2.04
C GLU A 173 4.45 -2.82 -1.95
N MET A 174 3.19 -3.06 -1.54
CA MET A 174 2.60 -4.40 -1.50
C MET A 174 2.20 -4.86 -2.91
N ARG A 175 1.47 -4.01 -3.66
CA ARG A 175 0.98 -4.28 -5.02
C ARG A 175 2.11 -4.65 -5.98
N GLU A 176 3.21 -3.89 -5.97
CA GLU A 176 4.42 -4.16 -6.77
C GLU A 176 4.96 -5.60 -6.64
N LYS A 177 4.69 -6.29 -5.52
CA LYS A 177 5.15 -7.66 -5.27
C LYS A 177 4.25 -8.76 -5.84
N TYR A 178 3.00 -8.46 -6.18
CA TYR A 178 2.01 -9.46 -6.63
C TYR A 178 1.25 -9.08 -7.90
N GLU A 179 1.32 -7.83 -8.34
CA GLU A 179 0.82 -7.32 -9.61
C GLU A 179 1.90 -7.50 -10.69
N GLU A 180 1.90 -8.67 -11.35
CA GLU A 180 2.72 -8.91 -12.54
C GLU A 180 2.08 -8.16 -13.72
N TRP A 181 2.67 -6.99 -14.04
CA TRP A 181 2.39 -6.31 -15.29
C TRP A 181 2.84 -7.18 -16.45
N PRO A 182 2.08 -7.27 -17.55
CA PRO A 182 2.56 -7.94 -18.75
C PRO A 182 3.84 -7.23 -19.21
N GLU A 183 4.91 -7.99 -19.46
CA GLU A 183 6.04 -7.49 -20.24
C GLU A 183 5.50 -6.99 -21.57
N ASP A 184 5.93 -5.81 -22.03
CA ASP A 184 5.56 -5.29 -23.34
C ASP A 184 5.98 -6.30 -24.41
N GLU A 185 5.04 -7.09 -24.93
CA GLU A 185 5.29 -7.99 -26.06
C GLU A 185 5.83 -7.10 -27.19
N PRO A 186 7.08 -7.29 -27.64
CA PRO A 186 7.84 -6.25 -28.33
C PRO A 186 7.11 -5.88 -29.62
N GLU A 187 6.45 -4.71 -29.61
CA GLU A 187 5.55 -4.27 -30.68
C GLU A 187 6.25 -4.49 -32.02
N SER A 188 5.72 -5.39 -32.84
CA SER A 188 6.36 -5.81 -34.08
C SER A 188 6.58 -4.59 -34.99
N GLU A 189 7.83 -4.12 -35.08
CA GLU A 189 8.15 -2.68 -34.99
C GLU A 189 7.19 -1.74 -35.74
N SER A 190 6.23 -1.22 -34.97
CA SER A 190 5.01 -0.56 -35.45
C SER A 190 5.25 0.94 -35.75
N TRP A 191 6.28 1.26 -36.56
CA TRP A 191 6.76 2.63 -36.87
C TRP A 191 5.79 3.54 -37.66
N TRP A 192 4.48 3.37 -37.51
CA TRP A 192 3.45 4.23 -38.12
C TRP A 192 3.40 5.59 -37.39
N TYR A 193 4.38 6.46 -37.65
CA TYR A 193 4.35 7.86 -37.22
C TYR A 193 3.07 8.54 -37.73
N ARG A 194 2.05 8.59 -36.87
CA ARG A 194 0.75 9.17 -37.16
C ARG A 194 0.90 10.69 -37.24
N CYS A 195 1.11 11.21 -38.46
CA CYS A 195 1.29 12.64 -38.67
C CYS A 195 0.15 13.44 -38.03
N CYS A 196 0.51 14.45 -37.22
CA CYS A 196 -0.42 15.40 -36.61
C CYS A 196 -1.33 16.11 -37.65
N CYS A 197 -0.98 16.02 -38.93
CA CYS A 197 -1.73 16.51 -40.08
C CYS A 197 -2.96 15.67 -40.51
N ARG A 198 -3.19 14.47 -39.93
CA ARG A 198 -4.29 13.54 -40.29
C ARG A 198 -4.33 13.12 -41.78
N CYS A 199 -3.19 13.17 -42.47
CA CYS A 199 -3.06 12.73 -43.87
C CYS A 199 -2.87 11.20 -43.95
N ASP A 200 -3.96 10.44 -44.11
CA ASP A 200 -3.96 8.96 -44.07
C ASP A 200 -3.12 8.24 -45.15
N ARG A 201 -2.55 8.94 -46.15
CA ARG A 201 -1.69 8.34 -47.17
C ARG A 201 -0.54 9.25 -47.61
N LEU A 202 0.67 8.89 -47.21
CA LEU A 202 1.92 9.27 -47.89
C LEU A 202 2.94 8.13 -47.73
N PRO A 203 3.30 7.42 -48.82
CA PRO A 203 4.43 6.48 -48.81
C PRO A 203 5.74 7.17 -48.42
N THR A 204 6.73 6.41 -47.97
CA THR A 204 8.01 6.88 -47.41
C THR A 204 8.99 7.45 -48.46
N VAL A 205 8.59 8.50 -49.19
CA VAL A 205 9.42 9.12 -50.25
C VAL A 205 10.45 10.13 -49.71
N LEU A 206 10.17 10.78 -48.56
CA LEU A 206 11.01 11.87 -48.05
C LEU A 206 12.43 11.42 -47.65
N GLY A 207 12.59 10.20 -47.13
CA GLY A 207 13.88 9.64 -46.72
C GLY A 207 14.91 9.42 -47.84
N ARG A 208 14.57 9.73 -49.10
CA ARG A 208 15.48 9.73 -50.25
C ARG A 208 15.81 11.13 -50.80
N LEU A 209 15.17 12.19 -50.32
CA LEU A 209 15.35 13.56 -50.82
C LEU A 209 15.85 14.54 -49.75
N PHE A 210 15.41 14.36 -48.51
CA PHE A 210 15.99 15.00 -47.34
C PHE A 210 16.39 13.89 -46.38
N GLY A 211 17.64 13.89 -45.92
CA GLY A 211 18.14 12.86 -45.02
C GLY A 211 17.23 12.74 -43.80
N GLY A 212 16.75 11.53 -43.51
CA GLY A 212 15.88 11.28 -42.36
C GLY A 212 16.57 11.68 -41.04
N PRO A 213 15.82 11.96 -39.96
CA PRO A 213 16.36 12.50 -38.72
C PRO A 213 17.56 11.71 -38.22
N THR A 214 18.76 12.28 -38.35
CA THR A 214 20.01 11.65 -37.91
C THR A 214 20.15 11.81 -36.40
N TYR A 215 19.42 10.98 -35.64
CA TYR A 215 19.61 10.84 -34.20
C TYR A 215 21.08 10.52 -33.92
N ALA A 216 21.76 11.39 -33.19
CA ALA A 216 23.16 11.20 -32.86
C ALA A 216 23.30 10.00 -31.90
N VAL A 217 23.97 8.95 -32.35
CA VAL A 217 24.23 7.76 -31.53
C VAL A 217 25.17 8.13 -30.38
N VAL A 218 24.63 8.29 -29.18
CA VAL A 218 25.40 8.63 -27.97
C VAL A 218 26.16 7.40 -27.51
N SER A 219 27.45 7.33 -27.83
CA SER A 219 28.33 6.22 -27.46
C SER A 219 28.55 6.15 -25.95
N THR A 220 27.93 5.18 -25.29
CA THR A 220 28.22 4.80 -23.89
C THR A 220 29.57 4.08 -23.81
N ASP A 221 30.60 4.77 -23.33
CA ASP A 221 31.99 4.33 -23.48
C ASP A 221 32.46 3.35 -22.35
N ASP A 222 31.95 2.11 -22.39
CA ASP A 222 32.16 1.08 -21.36
C ASP A 222 33.57 0.45 -21.40
N LYS A 223 34.60 1.24 -21.04
CA LYS A 223 36.02 0.86 -21.08
C LYS A 223 36.50 0.03 -19.88
N LYS A 224 35.90 -1.13 -19.67
CA LYS A 224 36.28 -2.13 -18.63
C LYS A 224 37.64 -2.83 -18.91
N LYS A 225 38.79 -2.14 -18.69
CA LYS A 225 40.13 -2.71 -18.91
C LYS A 225 40.94 -3.04 -17.65
N LYS A 226 40.95 -4.34 -17.31
CA LYS A 226 41.82 -4.98 -16.30
C LYS A 226 43.31 -4.62 -16.51
N LYS A 227 44.06 -4.34 -15.43
CA LYS A 227 45.54 -4.37 -15.43
C LYS A 227 46.11 -5.23 -14.29
N SER A 228 46.56 -6.44 -14.68
CA SER A 228 47.68 -7.21 -14.11
C SER A 228 48.02 -7.11 -12.61
N LYS A 229 47.64 -8.13 -11.82
CA LYS A 229 48.44 -8.55 -10.65
C LYS A 229 49.68 -9.31 -11.12
N LYS A 230 50.89 -8.82 -10.85
CA LYS A 230 52.14 -9.61 -10.87
C LYS A 230 53.18 -8.94 -9.97
N GLY A 231 53.35 -9.45 -8.75
CA GLY A 231 54.16 -8.81 -7.69
C GLY A 231 55.62 -9.31 -7.62
N LYS A 232 56.40 -8.78 -6.66
CA LYS A 232 57.72 -9.31 -6.28
C LYS A 232 58.03 -9.05 -4.80
N LYS A 233 58.61 -10.04 -4.11
CA LYS A 233 58.98 -9.99 -2.68
C LYS A 233 60.29 -9.23 -2.43
N LYS A 234 60.38 -8.52 -1.29
CA LYS A 234 61.54 -8.35 -0.36
C LYS A 234 61.20 -7.23 0.66
N GLY A 235 61.34 -7.35 1.99
CA GLY A 235 61.51 -8.52 2.86
C GLY A 235 62.48 -8.30 4.04
N LYS A 236 62.21 -8.93 5.22
CA LYS A 236 63.06 -8.99 6.45
C LYS A 236 63.08 -7.69 7.31
N LYS A 237 63.25 -7.68 8.65
CA LYS A 237 63.65 -8.74 9.63
C LYS A 237 63.38 -8.38 11.13
N ARG A 238 62.84 -9.33 11.93
CA ARG A 238 62.94 -9.49 13.43
C ARG A 238 62.30 -8.41 14.33
N ASN A 239 62.01 -8.62 15.63
CA ASN A 239 62.19 -9.72 16.64
C ASN A 239 60.94 -9.65 17.60
N LYS A 240 60.54 -10.55 18.54
CA LYS A 240 60.93 -11.87 19.11
C LYS A 240 60.68 -11.79 20.63
N ASP A 241 59.83 -12.56 21.31
CA ASP A 241 58.70 -13.42 20.87
C ASP A 241 57.38 -13.05 21.60
N ASP A 242 56.94 -13.46 22.82
CA ASP A 242 57.38 -14.35 23.93
C ASP A 242 56.12 -14.87 24.71
N ASP A 243 56.25 -15.77 25.71
CA ASP A 243 55.18 -16.67 26.21
C ASP A 243 54.47 -16.34 27.57
N THR A 244 53.24 -16.87 27.76
CA THR A 244 52.86 -17.80 28.89
C THR A 244 51.49 -18.50 28.71
N ASP A 245 51.38 -19.75 29.19
CA ASP A 245 50.20 -20.65 29.13
C ASP A 245 49.28 -20.63 30.39
N SER A 246 48.08 -21.23 30.26
CA SER A 246 47.22 -21.96 31.27
C SER A 246 45.73 -21.72 30.91
N ASP A 247 44.81 -22.64 30.57
CA ASP A 247 44.59 -24.10 30.68
C ASP A 247 43.46 -24.53 31.68
N SER A 248 42.75 -25.61 31.31
CA SER A 248 41.93 -26.56 32.09
C SER A 248 40.45 -26.31 32.47
N SER A 249 39.64 -27.36 32.19
CA SER A 249 38.32 -27.79 32.72
C SER A 249 37.10 -26.85 32.54
N ASP A 250 35.94 -27.28 32.02
CA ASP A 250 35.09 -28.49 32.17
C ASP A 250 34.29 -28.58 33.49
N THR A 251 32.95 -28.57 33.37
CA THR A 251 32.06 -29.59 33.97
C THR A 251 30.62 -29.44 33.48
N GLU A 252 29.90 -30.56 33.35
CA GLU A 252 28.46 -30.64 33.08
C GLU A 252 27.69 -30.87 34.39
N THR A 253 26.41 -30.45 34.47
CA THR A 253 25.47 -30.93 35.50
C THR A 253 24.03 -30.95 34.97
N GLU A 254 23.40 -32.12 35.05
CA GLU A 254 21.94 -32.25 35.08
C GLU A 254 21.43 -32.07 36.52
N GLU A 255 20.24 -31.51 36.73
CA GLU A 255 19.39 -31.94 37.84
C GLU A 255 17.89 -31.86 37.49
N THR A 256 17.05 -32.55 38.25
CA THR A 256 15.66 -32.84 37.87
C THR A 256 14.66 -32.68 39.01
N GLY A 257 13.46 -32.22 38.67
CA GLY A 257 12.23 -32.35 39.46
C GLY A 257 11.74 -31.08 40.15
N LEU A 258 10.64 -31.14 40.92
CA LEU A 258 9.52 -32.10 40.94
C LEU A 258 8.41 -31.53 41.83
N LEU A 259 7.15 -31.60 41.36
CA LEU A 259 5.89 -31.57 42.13
C LEU A 259 5.53 -30.39 43.06
N ALA A 260 4.22 -30.10 42.99
CA ALA A 260 3.45 -29.19 43.81
C ALA A 260 3.45 -29.48 45.32
N ALA A 261 3.15 -28.44 46.10
CA ALA A 261 2.57 -28.54 47.44
C ALA A 261 1.11 -28.06 47.42
N ARG A 262 0.29 -28.57 48.35
CA ARG A 262 -1.06 -28.08 48.68
C ARG A 262 -1.05 -27.62 50.15
N ASP A 263 -2.20 -27.67 50.81
CA ASP A 263 -2.45 -27.37 52.22
C ASP A 263 -2.56 -25.83 52.44
N ASP A 264 -3.71 -25.24 52.79
CA ASP A 264 -4.93 -25.72 53.46
C ASP A 264 -4.71 -26.24 54.91
N ASP A 265 -4.27 -25.36 55.82
CA ASP A 265 -5.13 -24.79 56.90
C ASP A 265 -4.50 -23.50 57.50
#